data_AF-A0A8J6TBD5-F1
#
_entry.id   AF-A0A8J6TBD5-F1
#
_cell.length_a   1.000
_cell.length_b   1.000
_cell.length_c   1.000
_cell.angle_alpha   90.00
_cell.angle_beta   90.00
_cell.angle_gamma   90.00
#
_symmetry.space_group_name_H-M   'P 1'
#
loop_
_entity.id
_entity.type
_entity.pdbx_description
1 polymer ?
#
loop_
_entity_poly.entity_id
_entity_poly.type
_entity_poly.pdbx_seq_one_letter_code
_entity_poly.pdbx_strand_id
1 'polypeptide(L)'
;MKCYTCGNIYSEHEGTLELHNKSIGSYNIYLAKYYKCSGCGALLFPKETAKKIESKEEEIRNNLIRKLPIGEFITATEAFDILEISKQAFHKHRRIKNGFIYSAILGGKRLYNKKSVQLFKETKDGRFNLSEPVDKEVVKYIQTILVPIRESTIYEVLSFDSIIGSIKTKYAQVIAGVN
;
A
#
# COMPACT_ATOMS: atom_id res chain seq x y z
N MET A 1 -9.65 -3.40 -24.57
CA MET A 1 -9.70 -2.08 -23.90
C MET A 1 -8.44 -1.29 -24.26
N LYS A 2 -8.48 0.05 -24.40
CA LYS A 2 -7.26 0.85 -24.66
C LYS A 2 -6.47 1.11 -23.38
N CYS A 3 -5.15 1.19 -23.50
CA CYS A 3 -4.22 1.48 -22.43
C CYS A 3 -4.19 2.99 -22.17
N TYR A 4 -4.47 3.37 -20.92
CA TYR A 4 -4.44 4.77 -20.49
C TYR A 4 -3.04 5.40 -20.51
N THR A 5 -1.97 4.58 -20.56
CA THR A 5 -0.59 5.07 -20.57
C THR A 5 -0.05 5.31 -21.98
N CYS A 6 -0.37 4.43 -22.94
CA CYS A 6 0.24 4.50 -24.27
C CYS A 6 -0.75 4.30 -25.44
N GLY A 7 -2.06 4.25 -25.18
CA GLY A 7 -3.11 4.12 -26.20
C GLY A 7 -3.27 2.73 -26.84
N ASN A 8 -2.28 1.84 -26.69
CA ASN A 8 -2.29 0.47 -27.21
C ASN A 8 -3.35 -0.43 -26.56
N ILE A 9 -3.56 -1.63 -27.07
CA ILE A 9 -4.64 -2.52 -26.64
C ILE A 9 -4.17 -3.41 -25.47
N TYR A 10 -5.04 -3.54 -24.47
CA TYR A 10 -4.97 -4.57 -23.46
C TYR A 10 -5.49 -5.90 -24.00
N SER A 11 -4.66 -6.93 -23.94
CA SER A 11 -5.03 -8.33 -24.23
C SER A 11 -5.26 -9.08 -22.93
N GLU A 12 -6.25 -9.97 -22.91
CA GLU A 12 -6.54 -10.82 -21.75
C GLU A 12 -5.56 -12.00 -21.68
N HIS A 13 -5.16 -12.32 -20.46
CA HIS A 13 -4.27 -13.43 -20.14
C HIS A 13 -4.80 -14.16 -18.91
N GLU A 14 -4.54 -15.47 -18.88
CA GLU A 14 -4.81 -16.32 -17.73
C GLU A 14 -3.59 -17.20 -17.48
N GLY A 15 -3.12 -17.27 -16.24
CA GLY A 15 -1.95 -18.05 -15.90
C GLY A 15 -1.37 -17.75 -14.52
N THR A 16 -0.11 -18.11 -14.31
CA THR A 16 0.64 -17.74 -13.11
C THR A 16 1.21 -16.34 -13.29
N LEU A 17 0.89 -15.46 -12.36
CA LEU A 17 1.36 -14.08 -12.33
C LEU A 17 2.44 -13.94 -11.27
N GLU A 18 3.68 -13.67 -11.70
CA GLU A 18 4.78 -13.31 -10.81
C GLU A 18 4.72 -11.80 -10.52
N LEU A 19 4.69 -11.45 -9.24
CA LEU A 19 4.62 -10.07 -8.75
C LEU A 19 5.78 -9.80 -7.81
N HIS A 20 6.13 -8.52 -7.70
CA HIS A 20 7.14 -8.03 -6.77
C HIS A 20 6.57 -6.88 -5.95
N ASN A 21 6.68 -6.98 -4.63
CA ASN A 21 6.31 -5.93 -3.70
C ASN A 21 7.53 -5.58 -2.84
N LYS A 22 7.89 -4.29 -2.81
CA LYS A 22 9.09 -3.78 -2.12
C LYS A 22 9.18 -4.21 -0.64
N SER A 23 8.05 -4.42 0.02
CA SER A 23 8.00 -4.71 1.46
C SER A 23 7.97 -6.20 1.80
N ILE A 24 7.50 -7.07 0.90
CA ILE A 24 7.34 -8.51 1.17
C ILE A 24 8.09 -9.42 0.18
N GLY A 25 8.72 -8.84 -0.84
CA GLY A 25 9.49 -9.54 -1.86
C GLY A 25 8.64 -10.01 -3.04
N SER A 26 9.18 -10.98 -3.79
CA SER A 26 8.51 -11.58 -4.93
C SER A 26 7.58 -12.72 -4.52
N TYR A 27 6.45 -12.84 -5.21
CA TYR A 27 5.45 -13.88 -4.95
C TYR A 27 4.62 -14.17 -6.21
N ASN A 28 3.93 -15.32 -6.19
CA ASN A 28 3.13 -15.78 -7.31
C ASN A 28 1.64 -15.80 -6.98
N ILE A 29 0.82 -15.42 -7.95
CA ILE A 29 -0.63 -15.66 -7.95
C ILE A 29 -0.94 -16.68 -9.04
N TYR A 30 -1.38 -17.87 -8.61
CA TYR A 30 -1.79 -18.93 -9.52
C TYR A 30 -3.20 -18.70 -10.06
N LEU A 31 -3.44 -19.12 -11.30
CA LEU A 31 -4.74 -19.02 -11.97
C LEU A 31 -5.31 -17.59 -11.88
N ALA A 32 -4.46 -16.62 -12.22
CA ALA A 32 -4.77 -15.22 -12.24
C ALA A 32 -5.24 -14.82 -13.63
N LYS A 33 -6.40 -14.15 -13.69
CA LYS A 33 -6.83 -13.43 -14.89
C LYS A 33 -6.28 -12.02 -14.84
N TYR A 34 -5.67 -11.54 -15.90
CA TYR A 34 -5.14 -10.19 -15.98
C TYR A 34 -5.11 -9.70 -17.42
N TYR A 35 -5.02 -8.38 -17.60
CA TYR A 35 -4.82 -7.80 -18.91
C TYR A 35 -3.42 -7.19 -19.00
N LYS A 36 -2.74 -7.41 -20.13
CA LYS A 36 -1.41 -6.86 -20.41
C LYS A 36 -1.49 -5.97 -21.64
N CYS A 37 -0.95 -4.75 -21.53
CA CYS A 37 -0.86 -3.84 -22.66
C CYS A 37 0.23 -4.33 -23.64
N SER A 38 -0.10 -4.43 -24.93
CA SER A 38 0.84 -4.84 -25.97
C SER A 38 1.99 -3.85 -26.21
N GLY A 39 1.80 -2.57 -25.84
CA GLY A 39 2.80 -1.53 -26.03
C GLY A 39 3.74 -1.34 -24.85
N CYS A 40 3.20 -0.92 -23.71
CA CYS A 40 4.00 -0.56 -22.53
C CYS A 40 4.13 -1.68 -21.49
N GLY A 41 3.49 -2.83 -21.69
CA GLY A 41 3.51 -3.94 -20.75
C GLY A 41 2.75 -3.71 -19.44
N ALA A 42 2.04 -2.58 -19.29
CA ALA A 42 1.21 -2.31 -18.11
C ALA A 42 0.25 -3.46 -17.84
N LEU A 43 0.05 -3.77 -16.55
CA LEU A 43 -0.86 -4.79 -16.07
C LEU A 43 -2.13 -4.15 -15.49
N LEU A 44 -3.26 -4.77 -15.78
CA LEU A 44 -4.55 -4.44 -15.20
C LEU A 44 -5.20 -5.70 -14.63
N PHE A 45 -5.70 -5.60 -13.40
CA PHE A 45 -6.28 -6.74 -12.70
C PHE A 45 -7.80 -6.59 -12.56
N PRO A 46 -8.59 -7.59 -12.95
CA PRO A 46 -10.00 -7.65 -12.59
C PRO A 46 -10.14 -7.75 -11.06
N LYS A 47 -11.31 -7.37 -10.55
CA LYS A 47 -11.60 -7.31 -9.11
C LYS A 47 -11.25 -8.59 -8.35
N GLU A 48 -11.48 -9.75 -8.96
CA GLU A 48 -11.18 -11.05 -8.35
C GLU A 48 -9.67 -11.28 -8.19
N THR A 49 -8.89 -11.02 -9.24
CA THR A 49 -7.43 -11.13 -9.19
C THR A 49 -6.83 -10.09 -8.24
N ALA A 50 -7.35 -8.85 -8.24
CA ALA A 50 -6.92 -7.82 -7.29
C ALA A 50 -7.13 -8.27 -5.83
N LYS A 51 -8.28 -8.87 -5.51
CA LYS A 51 -8.53 -9.45 -4.17
C LYS A 51 -7.58 -10.60 -3.85
N LYS A 52 -7.31 -11.50 -4.81
CA LYS A 52 -6.34 -12.60 -4.63
C LYS A 52 -4.95 -12.06 -4.30
N ILE A 53 -4.52 -11.01 -5.01
CA ILE A 53 -3.26 -10.31 -4.75
C ILE A 53 -3.26 -9.78 -3.32
N GLU A 54 -4.25 -8.96 -2.95
CA GLU A 54 -4.33 -8.35 -1.61
C GLU A 54 -4.30 -9.40 -0.48
N SER A 55 -5.09 -10.47 -0.61
CA SER A 55 -5.11 -11.56 0.37
C SER A 55 -3.75 -12.28 0.46
N LYS A 56 -3.09 -12.51 -0.67
CA LYS A 56 -1.77 -13.17 -0.68
C LYS A 56 -0.70 -12.28 -0.07
N GLU A 57 -0.72 -10.98 -0.38
CA GLU A 57 0.20 -10.02 0.23
C GLU A 57 0.02 -9.95 1.75
N GLU A 58 -1.21 -9.95 2.23
CA GLU A 58 -1.52 -9.97 3.66
C GLU A 58 -1.03 -11.26 4.34
N GLU A 59 -1.26 -12.41 3.71
CA GLU A 59 -0.77 -13.72 4.19
C GLU A 59 0.76 -13.71 4.34
N ILE A 60 1.48 -13.32 3.27
CA ILE A 60 2.95 -13.27 3.27
C ILE A 60 3.45 -12.30 4.32
N ARG A 61 2.88 -11.09 4.38
CA ARG A 61 3.24 -10.07 5.37
C ARG A 61 3.09 -10.59 6.80
N ASN A 62 1.95 -11.22 7.11
CA ASN A 62 1.69 -11.79 8.43
C ASN A 62 2.68 -12.91 8.77
N ASN A 63 3.04 -13.75 7.79
CA ASN A 63 4.04 -14.79 7.97
C ASN A 63 5.44 -14.21 8.22
N LEU A 64 5.82 -13.15 7.52
CA LEU A 64 7.11 -12.49 7.74
C LEU A 64 7.16 -11.80 9.11
N ILE A 65 6.09 -11.10 9.52
CA ILE A 65 6.01 -10.47 10.84
C ILE A 65 6.16 -11.53 11.95
N ARG A 66 5.51 -12.69 11.82
CA ARG A 66 5.60 -13.78 12.81
C ARG A 66 7.00 -14.39 12.95
N LYS A 67 7.86 -14.24 11.94
CA LYS A 67 9.26 -14.70 11.97
C LYS A 67 10.21 -13.70 12.62
N LEU A 68 9.76 -12.48 12.91
CA LEU A 68 10.59 -11.50 13.61
C LEU A 68 10.89 -11.97 15.04
N PRO A 69 12.04 -11.58 15.63
CA PRO A 69 12.40 -12.01 16.97
C PRO A 69 11.35 -11.60 18.01
N ILE A 70 10.93 -12.54 18.86
CA ILE A 70 9.89 -12.31 19.88
C ILE A 70 10.27 -11.16 20.82
N GLY A 71 11.57 -11.02 21.14
CA GLY A 71 12.09 -9.94 21.99
C GLY A 71 11.94 -8.53 21.39
N GLU A 72 11.60 -8.41 20.10
CA GLU A 72 11.29 -7.11 19.47
C GLU A 72 9.82 -6.72 19.59
N PHE A 73 8.97 -7.58 20.15
CA PHE A 73 7.56 -7.29 20.32
C PHE A 73 7.28 -6.69 21.69
N ILE A 74 6.48 -5.62 21.69
CA ILE A 74 6.04 -4.89 22.87
C ILE A 74 4.52 -4.94 22.98
N THR A 75 4.02 -4.74 24.19
CA THR A 75 2.61 -4.66 24.50
C THR A 75 1.96 -3.39 23.95
N ALA A 76 0.63 -3.35 23.93
CA ALA A 76 -0.11 -2.13 23.60
C ALA A 76 0.23 -0.98 24.55
N THR A 77 0.48 -1.27 25.83
CA THR A 77 0.87 -0.29 26.86
C THR A 77 2.16 0.41 26.48
N GLU A 78 3.22 -0.38 26.30
CA GLU A 78 4.52 0.14 25.90
C GLU A 78 4.44 0.89 24.56
N ALA A 79 3.61 0.43 23.62
CA ALA A 79 3.46 1.08 22.33
C ALA A 79 2.85 2.48 22.44
N PHE A 80 1.78 2.69 23.22
CA PHE A 80 1.21 4.02 23.38
C PHE A 80 2.08 4.94 24.23
N ASP A 81 2.84 4.40 25.17
CA ASP A 81 3.84 5.14 25.95
C ASP A 81 4.94 5.68 25.04
N ILE A 82 5.49 4.85 24.13
CA ILE A 82 6.48 5.29 23.14
C ILE A 82 5.91 6.38 22.24
N LEU A 83 4.66 6.24 21.81
CA LEU A 83 3.99 7.21 20.95
C LEU A 83 3.56 8.49 21.67
N GLU A 84 3.67 8.55 22.99
CA GLU A 84 3.23 9.67 23.84
C GLU A 84 1.75 10.01 23.62
N ILE A 85 0.91 8.98 23.46
CA ILE A 85 -0.54 9.15 23.31
C ILE A 85 -1.30 8.36 24.37
N SER A 86 -2.51 8.81 24.69
CA SER A 86 -3.37 8.08 25.61
C SER A 86 -3.77 6.71 25.03
N LYS A 87 -4.01 5.74 25.91
CA LYS A 87 -4.59 4.43 25.55
C LYS A 87 -5.83 4.56 24.65
N GLN A 88 -6.71 5.52 24.96
CA GLN A 88 -7.93 5.76 24.17
C GLN A 88 -7.59 6.28 22.76
N ALA A 89 -6.64 7.20 22.65
CA ALA A 89 -6.17 7.70 21.36
C ALA A 89 -5.54 6.57 20.53
N PHE A 90 -4.71 5.72 21.13
CA PHE A 90 -4.09 4.57 20.48
C PHE A 90 -5.13 3.61 19.86
N HIS A 91 -6.17 3.25 20.64
CA HIS A 91 -7.24 2.36 20.15
C HIS A 91 -8.12 3.00 19.06
N LYS A 92 -8.30 4.33 19.08
CA LYS A 92 -9.08 5.06 18.08
C LYS A 92 -8.24 5.51 16.87
N HIS A 93 -6.91 5.40 16.93
CA HIS A 93 -6.03 5.95 15.90
C HIS A 93 -6.21 5.22 14.56
N ARG A 94 -6.82 5.92 13.58
CA ARG A 94 -7.18 5.35 12.26
C ARG A 94 -6.02 4.62 11.57
N ARG A 95 -4.83 5.22 11.54
CA ARG A 95 -3.66 4.60 10.89
C ARG A 95 -3.18 3.33 11.61
N ILE A 96 -3.21 3.30 12.95
CA ILE A 96 -2.80 2.11 13.72
C ILE A 96 -3.81 0.97 13.47
N LYS A 97 -5.11 1.28 13.46
CA LYS A 97 -6.16 0.31 13.11
C LYS A 97 -6.00 -0.22 11.67
N ASN A 98 -5.50 0.61 10.77
CA ASN A 98 -5.25 0.25 9.37
C ASN A 98 -3.89 -0.42 9.13
N GLY A 99 -3.18 -0.86 10.18
CA GLY A 99 -1.96 -1.65 10.04
C GLY A 99 -0.70 -0.87 9.65
N PHE A 100 -0.66 0.45 9.92
CA PHE A 100 0.58 1.24 9.75
C PHE A 100 1.66 0.92 10.80
N ILE A 101 1.35 0.05 11.76
CA ILE A 101 2.31 -0.53 12.69
C ILE A 101 2.19 -2.05 12.58
N TYR A 102 3.31 -2.72 12.41
CA TYR A 102 3.35 -4.18 12.38
C TYR A 102 2.99 -4.75 13.76
N SER A 103 2.09 -5.73 13.75
CA SER A 103 1.64 -6.42 14.95
C SER A 103 1.44 -7.90 14.67
N ALA A 104 1.60 -8.72 15.71
CA ALA A 104 1.37 -10.16 15.68
C ALA A 104 0.46 -10.54 16.84
N ILE A 105 -0.29 -11.63 16.67
CA ILE A 105 -1.02 -12.28 17.77
C ILE A 105 -0.14 -13.40 18.30
N LEU A 106 0.37 -13.25 19.53
CA LEU A 106 1.22 -14.22 20.22
C LEU A 106 0.56 -14.57 21.55
N GLY A 107 0.30 -15.85 21.82
CA GLY A 107 -0.39 -16.30 23.04
C GLY A 107 -1.77 -15.65 23.25
N GLY A 108 -2.52 -15.41 22.16
CA GLY A 108 -3.84 -14.76 22.21
C GLY A 108 -3.81 -13.24 22.43
N LYS A 109 -2.63 -12.65 22.61
CA LYS A 109 -2.46 -11.20 22.80
C LYS A 109 -1.88 -10.55 21.55
N ARG A 110 -2.39 -9.37 21.20
CA ARG A 110 -1.80 -8.55 20.14
C ARG A 110 -0.58 -7.82 20.69
N LEU A 111 0.58 -8.07 20.08
CA LEU A 111 1.83 -7.39 20.37
C LEU A 111 2.28 -6.61 19.12
N TYR A 112 3.03 -5.54 19.33
CA TYR A 112 3.48 -4.60 18.30
C TYR A 112 4.99 -4.68 18.14
N ASN A 113 5.52 -4.64 16.92
CA ASN A 113 6.97 -4.61 16.74
C ASN A 113 7.52 -3.24 17.16
N LYS A 114 8.51 -3.23 18.07
CA LYS A 114 9.07 -2.02 18.69
C LYS A 114 9.65 -1.05 17.65
N LYS A 115 10.42 -1.55 16.69
CA LYS A 115 10.99 -0.75 15.60
C LYS A 115 9.90 -0.11 14.75
N SER A 116 8.83 -0.85 14.46
CA SER A 116 7.67 -0.34 13.73
C SER A 116 6.98 0.82 14.47
N VAL A 117 6.82 0.69 15.79
CA VAL A 117 6.23 1.76 16.63
C VAL A 117 7.11 3.01 16.63
N GLN A 118 8.43 2.85 16.78
CA GLN A 118 9.38 3.97 16.72
C GLN A 118 9.33 4.68 15.37
N LEU A 119 9.39 3.93 14.27
CA LEU A 119 9.30 4.49 12.93
C LEU A 119 7.96 5.23 12.71
N PHE A 120 6.85 4.68 13.23
CA PHE A 120 5.56 5.36 13.18
C PHE A 120 5.54 6.67 13.97
N LYS A 121 6.26 6.77 15.09
CA LYS A 121 6.38 8.03 15.85
C LYS A 121 6.97 9.14 14.96
N GLU A 122 8.03 8.80 14.24
CA GLU A 122 8.84 9.69 13.40
C GLU A 122 8.14 10.05 12.08
N THR A 123 7.66 9.05 11.33
CA THR A 123 7.20 9.25 9.94
C THR A 123 5.68 9.17 9.79
N LYS A 124 4.96 8.79 10.86
CA LYS A 124 3.56 8.35 10.84
C LYS A 124 3.31 7.10 10.01
N ASP A 125 4.36 6.37 9.63
CA ASP A 125 4.31 5.09 8.95
C ASP A 125 5.36 4.12 9.49
N GLY A 126 4.92 3.16 10.30
CA GLY A 126 5.80 2.18 10.93
C GLY A 126 6.16 1.00 10.03
N ARG A 127 5.74 1.01 8.77
CA ARG A 127 5.99 -0.10 7.84
C ARG A 127 7.42 0.02 7.30
N PHE A 128 8.19 -1.04 7.47
CA PHE A 128 9.51 -1.22 6.87
C PHE A 128 9.54 -2.50 6.03
N ASN A 129 10.57 -2.66 5.19
CA ASN A 129 10.70 -3.85 4.36
C ASN A 129 10.95 -5.09 5.23
N LEU A 130 10.09 -6.10 5.08
CA LEU A 130 10.14 -7.36 5.83
C LEU A 130 10.96 -8.45 5.11
N SER A 131 11.12 -8.32 3.80
CA SER A 131 12.03 -9.15 3.01
C SER A 131 13.37 -8.44 2.84
N GLU A 132 14.44 -9.22 2.67
CA GLU A 132 15.70 -8.69 2.16
C GLU A 132 15.46 -8.00 0.81
N PRO A 133 16.15 -6.89 0.53
CA PRO A 133 16.06 -6.23 -0.76
C PRO A 133 16.59 -7.19 -1.84
N VAL A 134 15.72 -7.55 -2.77
CA VAL A 134 16.13 -8.21 -4.00
C VAL A 134 16.18 -7.14 -5.07
N ASP A 135 17.35 -6.92 -5.68
CA ASP A 135 17.51 -6.03 -6.82
C ASP A 135 16.78 -6.62 -8.04
N LYS A 136 15.46 -6.41 -8.11
CA LYS A 136 14.65 -6.74 -9.28
C LYS A 136 13.80 -5.54 -9.69
N GLU A 137 13.69 -5.33 -11.00
CA GLU A 137 12.91 -4.23 -11.59
C GLU A 137 11.45 -4.28 -11.13
N VAL A 138 10.97 -3.18 -10.57
CA VAL A 138 9.58 -3.03 -10.12
C VAL A 138 8.67 -2.95 -11.34
N VAL A 139 7.91 -4.01 -11.62
CA VAL A 139 6.84 -3.97 -12.62
C VAL A 139 5.75 -3.00 -12.11
N LYS A 140 5.61 -1.83 -12.73
CA LYS A 140 4.54 -0.86 -12.41
C LYS A 140 3.17 -1.46 -12.78
N TYR A 141 2.33 -1.74 -11.79
CA TYR A 141 0.92 -2.10 -12.01
C TYR A 141 0.00 -0.91 -11.70
N ILE A 142 -1.08 -0.77 -12.48
CA ILE A 142 -2.11 0.25 -12.26
C ILE A 142 -3.27 -0.41 -11.52
N GLN A 143 -3.48 -0.02 -10.26
CA GLN A 143 -4.69 -0.39 -9.53
C GLN A 143 -5.81 0.57 -9.92
N THR A 144 -6.79 0.12 -10.70
CA THR A 144 -7.98 0.93 -10.98
C THR A 144 -8.85 0.97 -9.73
N ILE A 145 -8.79 2.08 -9.00
CA ILE A 145 -9.76 2.37 -7.93
C ILE A 145 -11.06 2.76 -8.62
N LEU A 146 -12.04 1.84 -8.64
CA LEU A 146 -13.40 2.16 -9.05
C LEU A 146 -14.06 2.97 -7.94
N VAL A 147 -14.00 4.30 -8.04
CA VAL A 147 -14.79 5.20 -7.18
C VAL A 147 -16.20 5.28 -7.77
N PRO A 148 -17.27 4.99 -7.00
CA PRO A 148 -18.62 5.27 -7.46
C PRO A 148 -18.83 6.78 -7.52
N ILE A 149 -18.92 7.35 -8.73
CA ILE A 149 -19.20 8.78 -8.93
C ILE A 149 -20.70 8.92 -9.22
N ARG A 150 -21.39 9.69 -8.36
CA ARG A 150 -22.74 10.18 -8.64
C ARG A 150 -22.67 11.14 -9.84
N GLU A 151 -23.58 10.90 -10.78
CA GLU A 151 -23.91 11.62 -12.01
C GLU A 151 -23.18 12.94 -12.33
N SER A 152 -22.70 12.97 -13.59
CA SER A 152 -22.62 14.12 -14.51
C SER A 152 -21.25 14.77 -14.76
N THR A 153 -20.90 14.71 -16.06
CA THR A 153 -20.25 15.77 -16.88
C THR A 153 -18.71 15.91 -16.83
N ILE A 154 -18.10 15.42 -17.94
CA ILE A 154 -16.78 15.76 -18.52
C ILE A 154 -15.53 15.33 -17.71
N TYR A 155 -14.73 14.44 -18.30
CA TYR A 155 -13.46 13.98 -17.74
C TYR A 155 -12.29 14.76 -18.34
N GLU A 156 -11.61 15.55 -17.52
CA GLU A 156 -10.25 16.03 -17.78
C GLU A 156 -9.25 15.00 -17.24
N VAL A 157 -8.35 14.50 -18.09
CA VAL A 157 -7.32 13.53 -17.69
C VAL A 157 -6.14 14.29 -17.11
N LEU A 158 -6.05 14.36 -15.78
CA LEU A 158 -4.86 14.85 -15.09
C LEU A 158 -3.84 13.73 -14.95
N SER A 159 -2.69 13.90 -15.60
CA SER A 159 -1.50 13.08 -15.35
C SER A 159 -1.02 13.25 -13.90
N PHE A 160 -0.37 12.24 -13.33
CA PHE A 160 0.16 12.32 -11.94
C PHE A 160 1.13 13.50 -11.74
N ASP A 161 1.83 13.91 -12.81
CA ASP A 161 2.74 15.06 -12.81
C ASP A 161 1.99 16.41 -12.72
N SER A 162 0.76 16.49 -13.23
CA SER A 162 -0.07 17.70 -13.13
C SER A 162 -0.74 17.86 -11.75
N ILE A 163 -0.92 16.77 -11.00
CA ILE A 163 -1.41 16.81 -9.60
C ILE A 163 -0.36 17.39 -8.65
N ILE A 164 0.92 17.03 -8.82
CA ILE A 164 2.00 17.60 -8.00
C ILE A 164 2.25 19.07 -8.36
N GLY A 165 2.11 19.44 -9.65
CA GLY A 165 2.14 20.82 -10.11
C GLY A 165 1.02 21.68 -9.52
N SER A 166 -0.24 21.27 -9.66
CA SER A 166 -1.39 22.06 -9.17
C SER A 166 -1.46 22.19 -7.65
N ILE A 167 -0.98 21.20 -6.89
CA ILE A 167 -0.91 21.31 -5.42
C ILE A 167 0.14 22.35 -5.01
N LYS A 168 1.29 22.43 -5.70
CA LYS A 168 2.29 23.47 -5.40
C LYS A 168 1.78 24.87 -5.70
N THR A 169 1.03 25.07 -6.78
CA THR A 169 0.53 26.41 -7.15
C THR A 169 -0.62 26.88 -6.24
N LYS A 170 -1.49 25.97 -5.78
CA LYS A 170 -2.60 26.33 -4.86
C LYS A 170 -2.11 26.68 -3.45
N TYR A 171 -1.04 26.06 -2.95
CA TYR A 171 -0.47 26.41 -1.64
C TYR A 171 0.44 27.65 -1.69
N ALA A 172 1.02 27.99 -2.84
CA ALA A 172 1.79 29.23 -3.00
C ALA A 172 0.89 30.49 -2.98
N GLN A 173 -0.33 30.43 -3.53
CA GLN A 173 -1.26 31.57 -3.53
C GLN A 173 -1.94 31.82 -2.17
N VAL A 174 -2.06 30.80 -1.32
CA VAL A 174 -2.64 30.97 0.04
C VAL A 174 -1.64 31.59 1.01
N ILE A 175 -0.33 31.48 0.75
CA ILE A 175 0.72 32.08 1.59
C ILE A 175 1.03 33.52 1.17
N ALA A 176 0.74 33.92 -0.08
CA ALA A 176 0.99 35.27 -0.59
C ALA A 176 -0.21 36.25 -0.42
N GLY A 177 -1.34 35.80 0.13
CA GLY A 177 -2.57 36.59 0.28
C GLY A 177 -2.95 36.93 1.73
N VAL A 178 -2.04 36.77 2.69
CA VAL A 178 -2.24 37.22 4.08
C VAL A 178 -1.30 38.40 4.34
N ASN A 179 -1.76 39.57 3.91
CA ASN A 179 -1.52 40.88 4.52
C ASN A 179 -2.70 41.78 4.15
#